data_AF-A0A847WE08-F1
#
_entry.id   AF-A0A847WE08-F1
#
_cell.length_a   1.000
_cell.length_b   1.000
_cell.length_c   1.000
_cell.angle_alpha   90.00
_cell.angle_beta   90.00
_cell.angle_gamma   90.00
#
_symmetry.space_group_name_H-M   'P 1'
#
loop_
_entity.id
_entity.type
_entity.pdbx_description
1 polymer ?
#
loop_
_entity_poly.entity_id
_entity_poly.type
_entity_poly.pdbx_seq_one_letter_code
_entity_poly.pdbx_strand_id
1 'polypeptide(L)'
;MKFNKRIFNLSSWITLFTVLFVPAKSVQSNHGSILSYGFPIRFYTQYADKPMKGTWFFDGSHLNLASLLVNIALIYFIIMGVRLIVSKIKTYKGLRCH
;
A
#
# COMPACT_ATOMS: atom_id res chain seq x y z
N MET A 1 -17.90 15.56 -4.60
CA MET A 1 -17.48 14.92 -3.33
C MET A 1 -16.40 15.77 -2.69
N LYS A 2 -16.54 16.20 -1.42
CA LYS A 2 -15.49 16.96 -0.73
C LYS A 2 -14.30 16.03 -0.44
N PHE A 3 -13.09 16.43 -0.84
CA PHE A 3 -11.87 15.69 -0.55
C PHE A 3 -11.63 15.62 0.96
N ASN A 4 -11.54 14.42 1.51
CA ASN A 4 -11.33 14.24 2.94
C ASN A 4 -9.85 13.99 3.24
N LYS A 5 -9.14 15.07 3.61
CA LYS A 5 -7.70 15.03 3.95
C LYS A 5 -7.36 14.01 5.04
N ARG A 6 -8.27 13.78 6.00
CA ARG A 6 -8.06 12.83 7.11
C ARG A 6 -8.04 11.38 6.61
N ILE A 7 -8.93 11.05 5.68
CA ILE A 7 -8.97 9.71 5.06
C ILE A 7 -7.73 9.52 4.17
N PHE A 8 -7.34 10.53 3.41
CA PHE A 8 -6.14 10.47 2.57
C PHE A 8 -4.86 10.25 3.39
N ASN A 9 -4.70 10.96 4.51
CA ASN A 9 -3.56 10.75 5.41
C ASN A 9 -3.56 9.33 5.99
N LEU A 10 -4.73 8.84 6.41
CA LEU A 10 -4.87 7.47 6.90
C LEU A 10 -4.49 6.43 5.83
N SER A 11 -4.96 6.60 4.59
CA SER A 11 -4.60 5.73 3.46
C SER A 11 -3.10 5.73 3.18
N SER A 12 -2.45 6.90 3.31
CA SER A 12 -1.00 7.04 3.13
C SER A 12 -0.22 6.24 4.18
N TRP A 13 -0.61 6.35 5.46
CA TRP A 13 -0.05 5.54 6.53
C TRP A 13 -0.27 4.05 6.34
N ILE A 14 -1.51 3.64 6.00
CA ILE A 14 -1.83 2.23 5.73
C ILE A 14 -0.92 1.68 4.64
N THR A 15 -0.77 2.42 3.52
CA THR A 15 0.11 2.03 2.41
C THR A 15 1.55 1.84 2.87
N LEU A 16 2.06 2.76 3.69
CA LEU A 16 3.42 2.68 4.23
C LEU A 16 3.60 1.44 5.13
N PHE A 17 2.64 1.19 6.02
CA PHE A 17 2.64 0.02 6.89
C PHE A 17 2.57 -1.30 6.13
N THR A 18 1.96 -1.34 4.92
CA THR A 18 1.92 -2.59 4.14
C THR A 18 3.30 -3.16 3.81
N VAL A 19 4.34 -2.33 3.70
CA VAL A 19 5.71 -2.80 3.45
C VAL A 19 6.26 -3.61 4.62
N LEU A 20 5.81 -3.33 5.85
CA LEU A 20 6.24 -4.00 7.07
C LEU A 20 5.48 -5.31 7.31
N PHE A 21 4.18 -5.34 6.99
CA PHE A 21 3.32 -6.49 7.29
C PHE A 21 3.18 -7.49 6.13
N VAL A 22 3.40 -7.07 4.88
CA VAL A 22 3.22 -7.94 3.73
C VAL A 22 4.54 -8.61 3.37
N PRO A 23 4.60 -9.95 3.35
CA PRO A 23 5.84 -10.65 3.05
C PRO A 23 6.33 -10.29 1.65
N ALA A 24 7.63 -9.99 1.56
CA ALA A 24 8.29 -9.69 0.30
C ALA A 24 8.14 -10.86 -0.66
N LYS A 25 7.89 -10.59 -1.94
CA LYS A 25 8.14 -11.60 -2.96
C LYS A 25 9.62 -11.57 -3.30
N SER A 26 10.32 -12.65 -2.98
CA SER A 26 11.66 -12.92 -3.47
C SER A 26 11.55 -13.52 -4.87
N VAL A 27 12.25 -12.92 -5.83
CA VAL A 27 12.52 -13.53 -7.13
C VAL A 27 14.03 -13.71 -7.21
N GLN A 28 14.46 -14.95 -7.42
CA GLN A 28 15.86 -15.26 -7.63
C GLN A 28 16.19 -14.95 -9.10
N SER A 29 17.09 -14.00 -9.32
CA SER A 29 17.61 -13.64 -10.64
C SER A 29 19.00 -14.24 -10.81
N ASN A 30 19.44 -14.43 -12.06
CA ASN A 30 20.79 -14.89 -12.39
C ASN A 30 21.91 -14.00 -11.83
N HIS A 31 21.59 -12.77 -11.39
CA HIS A 31 22.55 -11.80 -10.87
C HIS A 31 22.44 -11.51 -9.36
N GLY A 32 21.40 -12.01 -8.67
CA GLY A 32 21.17 -11.70 -7.26
C GLY A 32 19.74 -11.98 -6.79
N SER A 33 19.47 -11.70 -5.51
CA SER A 33 18.13 -11.83 -4.92
C SER A 33 17.39 -10.51 -5.02
N ILE A 34 16.19 -10.51 -5.63
CA ILE A 34 15.33 -9.33 -5.72
C ILE A 34 14.17 -9.50 -4.73
N LEU A 35 14.07 -8.61 -3.75
CA LEU A 35 12.95 -8.58 -2.80
C LEU A 35 12.02 -7.42 -3.15
N SER A 36 10.77 -7.72 -3.48
CA SER A 36 9.75 -6.70 -3.78
C SER A 36 8.65 -6.68 -2.73
N TYR A 37 8.32 -5.48 -2.25
CA TYR A 37 7.40 -5.21 -1.15
C TYR A 37 6.28 -4.23 -1.56
N GLY A 38 5.23 -4.20 -0.75
CA GLY A 38 4.09 -3.29 -0.90
C GLY A 38 2.82 -4.00 -1.38
N PHE A 39 1.68 -3.42 -1.02
CA PHE A 39 0.36 -3.94 -1.33
C PHE A 39 -0.66 -2.80 -1.54
N PRO A 40 -1.66 -2.96 -2.43
CA PRO A 40 -1.88 -4.07 -3.37
C PRO A 40 -0.88 -4.17 -4.53
N ILE A 41 -0.33 -3.05 -4.99
CA ILE A 41 0.70 -3.00 -6.03
C ILE A 41 2.07 -2.88 -5.35
N ARG A 42 3.07 -3.61 -5.83
CA ARG A 42 4.43 -3.49 -5.29
C ARG A 42 5.06 -2.18 -5.73
N PHE A 43 5.71 -1.49 -4.81
CA PHE A 43 6.31 -0.18 -5.06
C PHE A 43 7.71 -0.02 -4.47
N TYR A 44 8.16 -0.95 -3.64
CA TYR A 44 9.50 -0.96 -3.08
C TYR A 44 10.23 -2.23 -3.50
N THR A 45 11.40 -2.09 -4.10
CA THR A 45 12.22 -3.21 -4.56
C THR A 45 13.63 -3.05 -4.01
N GLN A 46 14.20 -4.12 -3.50
CA GLN A 46 15.57 -4.17 -3.01
C GLN A 46 16.36 -5.19 -3.82
N TYR A 47 17.46 -4.75 -4.41
CA TYR A 47 18.40 -5.55 -5.19
C TYR A 47 19.56 -5.96 -4.29
N ALA A 48 19.74 -7.27 -4.06
CA ALA A 48 20.89 -7.79 -3.33
C ALA A 48 22.00 -8.19 -4.32
N ASP A 49 22.64 -7.19 -4.92
CA ASP A 49 23.81 -7.38 -5.76
C ASP A 49 25.07 -7.13 -4.92
N LYS A 50 25.69 -8.21 -4.41
CA LYS A 50 27.00 -8.30 -3.71
C LYS A 50 27.02 -8.06 -2.17
N PRO A 51 28.00 -8.68 -1.46
CA PRO A 51 28.08 -8.62 0.00
C PRO A 51 28.25 -7.19 0.50
N MET A 52 27.34 -6.80 1.40
CA MET A 52 27.33 -5.54 2.16
C MET A 52 28.68 -5.32 2.86
N LYS A 53 29.61 -4.61 2.21
CA LYS A 53 30.74 -3.98 2.88
C LYS A 53 30.56 -2.47 2.80
N GLY A 54 29.91 -1.90 3.81
CA GLY A 54 29.90 -0.45 4.06
C GLY A 54 28.93 0.40 3.24
N THR A 55 27.98 -0.20 2.50
CA THR A 55 26.98 0.55 1.73
C THR A 55 25.74 0.91 2.56
N TRP A 56 25.14 2.07 2.28
CA TRP A 56 23.97 2.59 2.99
C TRP A 56 22.79 1.62 2.87
N PHE A 57 21.93 1.53 3.88
CA PHE A 57 20.77 0.62 3.89
C PHE A 57 19.80 0.78 2.70
N PHE A 58 19.83 1.94 2.03
CA PHE A 58 19.01 2.25 0.84
C PHE A 58 19.76 2.02 -0.47
N ASP A 59 21.04 1.66 -0.41
CA ASP A 59 21.87 1.41 -1.57
C ASP A 59 21.41 0.11 -2.24
N GLY A 60 21.04 0.19 -3.52
CA GLY A 60 20.36 -0.90 -4.23
C GLY A 60 18.86 -1.01 -3.95
N SER A 61 18.20 0.00 -3.38
CA SER A 61 16.73 0.05 -3.28
C SER A 61 16.11 0.97 -4.34
N HIS A 62 14.98 0.54 -4.90
CA HIS A 62 14.22 1.29 -5.89
C HIS A 62 12.78 1.51 -5.39
N LEU A 63 12.38 2.77 -5.33
CA LEU A 63 11.04 3.22 -4.97
C LEU A 63 10.29 3.69 -6.22
N ASN A 64 9.19 3.00 -6.55
CA ASN A 64 8.30 3.43 -7.60
C ASN A 64 7.20 4.35 -7.02
N LEU A 65 7.42 5.67 -7.11
CA LEU A 65 6.48 6.67 -6.60
C LEU A 65 5.11 6.61 -7.29
N ALA A 66 5.05 6.26 -8.58
CA ALA A 66 3.78 6.14 -9.29
C ALA A 66 2.94 5.01 -8.70
N SER A 67 3.53 3.83 -8.50
CA SER A 67 2.86 2.70 -7.83
C SER A 67 2.44 3.03 -6.41
N LEU A 68 3.26 3.79 -5.67
CA LEU A 68 2.91 4.26 -4.32
C LEU A 68 1.66 5.15 -4.34
N LEU A 69 1.60 6.14 -5.23
CA LEU A 69 0.43 7.02 -5.35
C LEU A 69 -0.83 6.25 -5.75
N VAL A 70 -0.71 5.30 -6.68
CA VAL A 70 -1.84 4.44 -7.08
C VAL A 70 -2.33 3.62 -5.89
N ASN A 71 -1.46 3.04 -5.07
CA ASN A 71 -1.88 2.32 -3.86
C ASN A 71 -2.65 3.21 -2.88
N ILE A 72 -2.14 4.42 -2.62
CA ILE A 72 -2.81 5.37 -1.73
C ILE A 72 -4.21 5.69 -2.26
N ALA A 73 -4.33 5.94 -3.57
CA ALA A 73 -5.61 6.19 -4.21
C ALA A 73 -6.55 4.98 -4.10
N LEU A 74 -6.06 3.76 -4.34
CA LEU A 74 -6.84 2.53 -4.29
C LEU A 74 -7.39 2.29 -2.88
N ILE A 75 -6.56 2.41 -1.85
CA ILE A 75 -6.98 2.30 -0.44
C ILE A 75 -7.97 3.41 -0.07
N TYR A 76 -7.75 4.63 -0.54
CA TYR A 76 -8.69 5.74 -0.33
C TYR A 76 -10.07 5.43 -0.92
N PHE A 77 -10.13 4.93 -2.16
CA PHE A 77 -11.37 4.54 -2.82
C PHE A 77 -12.06 3.37 -2.11
N ILE A 78 -11.31 2.37 -1.64
CA ILE A 78 -11.86 1.26 -0.86
C ILE A 78 -12.52 1.77 0.42
N ILE A 79 -11.83 2.61 1.22
CA ILE A 79 -12.39 3.15 2.47
C ILE A 79 -13.65 3.97 2.17
N MET A 80 -13.63 4.76 1.11
CA MET A 80 -14.76 5.58 0.71
C MET A 80 -15.95 4.74 0.23
N GLY A 81 -15.70 3.69 -0.55
CA GLY A 81 -16.71 2.72 -0.99
C GLY A 81 -17.34 1.97 0.19
N VAL A 82 -16.53 1.46 1.11
CA VAL A 82 -17.00 0.79 2.34
C VAL A 82 -17.88 1.74 3.16
N ARG A 83 -17.48 3.01 3.30
CA ARG A 83 -18.31 4.01 3.99
C ARG A 83 -19.68 4.19 3.35
N LEU A 84 -19.76 4.28 2.02
CA LEU A 84 -21.02 4.44 1.29
C LEU A 84 -21.93 3.22 1.44
N ILE A 85 -21.35 2.01 1.36
CA ILE A 85 -22.08 0.75 1.55
C ILE A 85 -22.62 0.67 2.97
N VAL A 86 -21.78 0.92 3.99
CA VAL A 86 -22.19 0.91 5.40
C VAL A 86 -23.27 1.94 5.68
N SER A 87 -23.19 3.15 5.10
CA SER A 87 -24.25 4.14 5.27
C SER A 87 -25.57 3.67 4.67
N LYS A 88 -25.56 3.07 3.47
CA LYS A 88 -26.78 2.53 2.85
C LYS A 88 -27.37 1.41 3.69
N ILE A 89 -26.56 0.48 4.20
CA ILE A 89 -27.03 -0.63 5.05
C ILE A 89 -27.68 -0.11 6.34
N LYS A 90 -27.10 0.92 6.97
CA LYS A 90 -27.68 1.54 8.17
C LYS A 90 -29.04 2.19 7.87
N THR A 91 -29.16 2.91 6.75
CA THR A 91 -30.43 3.50 6.32
C THR A 91 -31.50 2.43 6.07
N TYR A 92 -31.14 1.33 5.40
CA TYR A 92 -32.07 0.20 5.17
C TYR A 92 -32.52 -0.48 6.48
N LYS A 93 -31.63 -0.65 7.46
CA LYS A 93 -32.02 -1.18 8.78
C LYS A 93 -32.92 -0.21 9.56
N GLY A 94 -32.67 1.09 9.50
CA GLY A 94 -33.51 2.10 10.16
C GLY A 94 -34.93 2.18 9.60
N LEU A 95 -35.09 1.97 8.29
CA LEU A 95 -36.40 1.93 7.61
C LEU A 95 -37.22 0.66 7.87
N ARG A 96 -36.60 -0.41 8.40
CA ARG A 96 -37.28 -1.69 8.66
C ARG A 96 -37.85 -1.80 10.08
N CYS A 97 -37.60 -0.81 10.93
CA CYS A 97 -38.05 -0.76 12.32
C CYS A 97 -39.18 0.27 12.56
N HIS A 98 -39.71 0.86 11.50
CA HIS A 98 -40.91 1.69 11.49
C HIS A 98 -41.96 1.02 10.60
#